data_AF-A0A7Y2IVF3-F1
#
_entry.id   AF-A0A7Y2IVF3-F1
#
_cell.length_a   1.000
_cell.length_b   1.000
_cell.length_c   1.000
_cell.angle_alpha   90.00
_cell.angle_beta   90.00
_cell.angle_gamma   90.00
#
_symmetry.space_group_name_H-M   'P 1'
#
loop_
_entity.id
_entity.type
_entity.pdbx_description
1 polymer ?
#
loop_
_entity_poly.entity_id
_entity_poly.type
_entity_poly.pdbx_seq_one_letter_code
_entity_poly.pdbx_strand_id
1 'polypeptide(L)'
;PQKLGLSKLHFAGMGPRMMKGLAEDNNVASVHELLTLAQQMGVKLWPCQMTMDLMGIGRDDMIEDLPDPVGAGSAISLMKDASISLFI
;
A
#
# COMPACT_ATOMS: atom_id res chain seq x y z
N PRO A 1 -2.47 6.40 4.82
CA PRO A 1 -1.71 6.82 3.61
C PRO A 1 -1.18 8.26 3.61
N GLN A 2 -1.89 9.25 4.17
CA GLN A 2 -1.54 10.67 4.01
C GLN A 2 -0.24 11.13 4.71
N LYS A 3 0.27 10.33 5.65
CA LYS A 3 1.50 10.61 6.43
C LYS A 3 2.75 9.94 5.85
N LEU A 4 2.64 9.25 4.71
CA LEU A 4 3.79 8.62 4.05
C LEU A 4 4.70 9.68 3.43
N GLY A 5 6.01 9.57 3.67
CA GLY A 5 7.01 10.41 3.04
C GLY A 5 7.32 9.96 1.61
N LEU A 6 7.83 10.88 0.79
CA LEU A 6 8.41 10.53 -0.51
C LEU A 6 9.71 9.73 -0.33
N SER A 7 9.93 8.75 -1.21
CA SER A 7 11.15 7.92 -1.23
C SER A 7 12.41 8.72 -1.54
N LYS A 8 12.29 9.80 -2.32
CA LYS A 8 13.34 10.76 -2.64
C LYS A 8 12.75 12.18 -2.66
N LEU A 9 13.60 13.20 -2.51
CA LEU A 9 13.18 14.62 -2.53
C LEU A 9 12.18 14.99 -1.43
N HIS A 10 12.23 14.35 -0.25
CA HIS A 10 11.30 14.65 0.84
C HIS A 10 11.41 16.10 1.35
N PHE A 11 12.61 16.69 1.36
CA PHE A 11 12.91 18.08 1.76
C PHE A 11 12.14 18.55 3.00
N ALA A 12 12.25 17.79 4.10
CA ALA A 12 11.55 18.05 5.37
C ALA A 12 10.02 18.27 5.22
N GLY A 13 9.38 17.66 4.21
CA GLY A 13 7.95 17.78 3.95
C GLY A 13 7.58 18.79 2.85
N MET A 14 8.54 19.55 2.31
CA MET A 14 8.28 20.43 1.16
C MET A 14 8.02 19.64 -0.12
N GLY A 15 8.77 18.56 -0.37
CA GLY A 15 8.59 17.71 -1.54
C GLY A 15 7.19 17.08 -1.63
N PRO A 16 6.67 16.44 -0.57
CA PRO A 16 5.31 15.93 -0.54
C PRO A 16 4.26 16.99 -0.87
N ARG A 17 4.42 18.24 -0.41
CA ARG A 17 3.50 19.34 -0.75
C ARG A 17 3.56 19.71 -2.23
N MET A 18 4.77 19.82 -2.79
CA MET A 18 4.94 20.11 -4.22
C MET A 18 4.34 19.01 -5.11
N MET A 19 4.58 17.74 -4.77
CA MET A 19 4.01 16.61 -5.50
C MET A 19 2.48 16.57 -5.44
N LYS A 20 1.89 16.94 -4.30
CA LYS A 20 0.42 17.06 -4.18
C LYS A 20 -0.13 18.17 -5.07
N GLY A 21 0.50 19.35 -5.08
CA GLY A 21 0.11 20.44 -5.98
C GLY A 21 0.16 20.03 -7.46
N LEU A 22 1.26 19.38 -7.88
CA LEU A 22 1.36 18.88 -9.26
C LEU A 22 0.30 17.83 -9.60
N ALA A 23 -0.02 16.94 -8.66
CA ALA A 23 -1.07 15.94 -8.84
C ALA A 23 -2.45 16.60 -9.01
N GLU A 24 -2.77 17.60 -8.18
CA GLU A 24 -4.00 18.39 -8.28
C GLU A 24 -4.09 19.14 -9.62
N ASP A 25 -3.02 19.82 -10.04
CA ASP A 25 -2.95 20.55 -11.32
C ASP A 25 -3.17 19.64 -12.53
N ASN A 26 -2.78 18.36 -12.43
CA ASN A 26 -2.92 17.36 -13.49
C ASN A 26 -4.13 16.43 -13.30
N ASN A 27 -5.02 16.72 -12.34
CA ASN A 27 -6.20 15.91 -12.03
C ASN A 27 -5.88 14.44 -11.75
N VAL A 28 -4.76 14.17 -11.08
CA VAL A 28 -4.35 12.82 -10.69
C VAL A 28 -5.00 12.45 -9.36
N ALA A 29 -5.63 11.27 -9.31
CA ALA A 29 -6.24 10.75 -8.09
C ALA A 29 -5.21 10.60 -6.96
N SER A 30 -5.65 10.90 -5.74
CA SER A 30 -4.84 10.72 -4.54
C SER A 30 -4.57 9.24 -4.24
N VAL A 31 -3.51 8.97 -3.49
CA VAL A 31 -3.17 7.60 -3.04
C VAL A 31 -4.33 6.94 -2.26
N HIS A 32 -5.14 7.72 -1.53
CA HIS A 32 -6.27 7.18 -0.80
C HIS A 32 -7.40 6.75 -1.73
N GLU A 33 -7.73 7.57 -2.73
CA GLU A 33 -8.73 7.24 -3.75
C GLU A 33 -8.29 6.02 -4.57
N LEU A 34 -7.01 5.94 -4.93
CA LEU A 34 -6.46 4.79 -5.64
C LEU A 34 -6.54 3.50 -4.80
N LEU A 35 -6.30 3.58 -3.48
CA LEU A 35 -6.42 2.45 -2.57
C LEU A 35 -7.89 1.97 -2.47
N THR A 36 -8.83 2.90 -2.30
CA THR A 36 -10.26 2.59 -2.25
C THR A 36 -10.75 1.99 -3.58
N LEU A 37 -10.31 2.55 -4.71
CA LEU A 37 -10.64 2.01 -6.03
C LEU A 37 -10.10 0.59 -6.20
N ALA A 38 -8.87 0.31 -5.77
CA ALA A 38 -8.30 -1.03 -5.81
C ALA A 38 -9.15 -2.04 -5.00
N GLN A 39 -9.62 -1.66 -3.81
CA GLN A 39 -10.51 -2.51 -3.02
C GLN A 39 -11.85 -2.75 -3.73
N GLN A 40 -12.45 -1.71 -4.33
CA GLN A 40 -13.69 -1.83 -5.09
C GLN A 40 -13.55 -2.73 -6.33
N MET A 41 -12.36 -2.76 -6.93
CA MET A 41 -12.02 -3.64 -8.04
C MET A 41 -11.76 -5.09 -7.60
N GLY A 42 -11.85 -5.40 -6.30
CA GLY A 42 -11.63 -6.75 -5.76
C GLY A 42 -10.17 -7.14 -5.60
N VAL A 43 -9.25 -6.17 -5.56
CA VAL A 43 -7.83 -6.44 -5.27
C VAL A 43 -7.70 -6.95 -3.84
N LYS A 44 -7.06 -8.12 -3.69
CA LYS A 44 -6.79 -8.74 -2.38
C LYS A 44 -5.49 -8.19 -1.81
N LEU A 45 -5.60 -7.38 -0.75
CA LEU A 45 -4.48 -6.78 -0.05
C LEU A 45 -4.08 -7.65 1.15
N TRP A 46 -3.18 -8.60 0.97
CA TRP A 46 -2.75 -9.49 2.06
C TRP A 46 -1.69 -8.85 2.95
N PRO A 47 -1.93 -8.73 4.27
CA PRO A 47 -0.89 -8.29 5.20
C PRO A 47 0.11 -9.42 5.46
N CYS A 48 1.39 -9.04 5.59
CA CYS A 48 2.46 -9.99 5.92
C CYS A 48 2.44 -10.30 7.42
N GLN A 49 2.13 -11.56 7.77
CA GLN A 49 2.05 -12.02 9.16
C GLN A 49 3.33 -11.71 9.96
N MET A 50 4.50 -12.05 9.40
CA MET A 50 5.78 -11.81 10.07
C MET A 50 6.05 -10.32 10.32
N THR A 51 5.62 -9.44 9.41
CA THR A 51 5.78 -7.99 9.58
C THR A 51 4.84 -7.48 10.66
N MET A 52 3.60 -7.97 10.72
CA MET A 52 2.66 -7.62 11.79
C MET A 52 3.21 -8.03 13.16
N ASP A 53 3.68 -9.26 13.30
CA ASP A 53 4.25 -9.78 14.55
C ASP A 53 5.47 -8.97 14.99
N LEU A 54 6.38 -8.66 14.06
CA LEU A 54 7.61 -7.90 14.34
C LEU A 54 7.30 -6.46 14.77
N MET A 55 6.30 -5.83 14.16
CA MET A 55 5.90 -4.45 14.45
C MET A 55 4.90 -4.34 15.59
N GLY A 56 4.40 -5.46 16.12
CA GLY A 56 3.39 -5.50 17.18
C GLY A 56 2.03 -4.96 16.73
N ILE A 57 1.69 -5.12 15.46
CA ILE A 57 0.47 -4.57 14.87
C ILE A 57 -0.63 -5.64 14.88
N GLY A 58 -1.78 -5.30 15.47
CA GLY A 58 -2.94 -6.17 15.54
C GLY A 58 -3.82 -6.10 14.29
N ARG A 59 -4.84 -6.94 14.24
CA ARG A 59 -5.84 -6.88 13.16
C ARG A 59 -6.68 -5.60 13.23
N ASP A 60 -6.91 -5.12 14.46
CA ASP A 60 -7.71 -3.92 14.74
C ASP A 60 -7.03 -2.63 14.29
N ASP A 61 -5.71 -2.66 14.03
CA ASP A 61 -4.95 -1.53 13.50
C ASP A 61 -5.01 -1.41 11.97
N MET A 62 -5.60 -2.42 11.30
CA MET A 62 -5.67 -2.51 9.86
C MET A 62 -6.99 -1.93 9.33
N ILE A 63 -6.99 -1.60 8.04
CA ILE A 63 -8.23 -1.24 7.36
C ILE A 63 -9.18 -2.44 7.29
N GLU A 64 -10.49 -2.16 7.26
CA GLU A 64 -11.53 -3.18 7.14
C GLU A 64 -11.43 -3.92 5.79
N ASP A 65 -12.04 -5.10 5.72
CA ASP A 65 -12.15 -5.95 4.52
C ASP A 65 -10.83 -6.46 3.92
N LEU A 66 -9.76 -6.53 4.71
CA LEU A 66 -8.56 -7.26 4.29
C LEU A 66 -8.78 -8.78 4.39
N PRO A 67 -8.10 -9.61 3.56
CA PRO A 67 -7.97 -11.04 3.80
C PRO A 67 -7.10 -11.35 5.02
N ASP A 68 -7.15 -12.61 5.49
CA ASP A 68 -6.31 -13.08 6.58
C ASP A 68 -4.81 -12.87 6.27
N PRO A 69 -3.99 -12.53 7.28
CA PRO A 69 -2.56 -12.37 7.09
C PRO A 69 -1.89 -13.64 6.56
N VAL A 70 -0.86 -13.48 5.75
CA VAL A 70 -0.13 -14.60 5.13
C VAL A 70 1.37 -14.47 5.33
N GLY A 71 2.05 -15.62 5.30
CA GLY A 71 3.51 -15.68 5.32
C GLY A 71 4.13 -15.62 3.92
N ALA A 72 5.46 -15.48 3.88
CA ALA A 72 6.22 -15.45 2.63
C ALA A 72 6.01 -16.69 1.75
N GLY A 73 5.86 -17.88 2.34
CA GLY A 73 5.60 -19.12 1.59
C GLY A 73 4.31 -19.05 0.78
N SER A 74 3.20 -18.61 1.40
CA SER A 74 1.93 -18.41 0.72
C SER A 74 2.01 -17.34 -0.37
N ALA A 75 2.70 -16.23 -0.10
CA ALA A 75 2.91 -15.18 -1.10
C ALA A 75 3.69 -15.70 -2.32
N ILE A 76 4.74 -16.49 -2.10
CA ILE A 76 5.53 -17.10 -3.19
C ILE A 76 4.68 -18.10 -3.99
N SER A 77 3.85 -18.91 -3.34
CA SER A 77 2.93 -19.81 -4.05
C SER A 77 1.95 -19.05 -4.94
N LEU A 78 1.38 -17.95 -4.45
CA LEU A 78 0.49 -17.08 -5.25
C LEU A 78 1.24 -16.40 -6.41
N MET A 79 2.45 -15.91 -6.16
CA MET A 79 3.28 -15.25 -7.18
C MET A 79 3.73 -16.21 -8.28
N LYS A 80 3.94 -17.49 -7.97
CA LYS A 80 4.31 -18.52 -8.96
C LYS A 80 3.27 -18.65 -10.07
N ASP A 81 2.00 -18.52 -9.74
CA ASP A 81 0.89 -18.64 -10.70
C ASP A 81 0.52 -17.28 -11.34
N ALA A 82 1.12 -16.18 -10.88
CA ALA A 82 0.88 -14.86 -11.42
C ALA A 82 1.64 -14.66 -12.74
N SER A 83 0.98 -14.07 -13.74
CA SER A 83 1.63 -13.76 -15.02
C SER A 83 2.75 -12.72 -14.90
N ILE A 84 2.63 -11.82 -13.91
CA ILE A 84 3.61 -10.77 -13.60
C ILE A 84 3.73 -10.69 -12.09
N SER A 85 4.97 -10.70 -11.59
CA SER A 85 5.29 -10.49 -10.18
C SER A 85 6.29 -9.34 -10.06
N LEU A 86 5.99 -8.36 -9.21
CA LEU A 86 6.81 -7.17 -8.98
C LEU A 86 7.13 -7.03 -7.49
N PHE A 87 8.28 -6.42 -7.19
CA PHE A 87 8.65 -5.95 -5.86
C PHE A 87 8.80 -4.43 -5.93
N ILE A 88 8.00 -3.70 -5.14
CA ILE A 88 7.85 -2.23 -5.18
C ILE A 88 8.30 -1.63 -3.85
#